data_AF-A0A434C3N2-F1
#
_entry.id   AF-A0A434C3N2-F1
#
_cell.length_a   1.000
_cell.length_b   1.000
_cell.length_c   1.000
_cell.angle_alpha   90.00
_cell.angle_beta   90.00
_cell.angle_gamma   90.00
#
_symmetry.space_group_name_H-M   'P 1'
#
loop_
_entity.id
_entity.type
_entity.pdbx_description
1 polymer ?
#
loop_
_entity_poly.entity_id
_entity_poly.type
_entity_poly.pdbx_seq_one_letter_code
_entity_poly.pdbx_strand_id
1 'polypeptide(L)' 'VGSVISPAATAAAGFAAMGLLPVLTDGRSHAVIIVDDDKRILGLITQTDLLAATARLQAA' A
#
# COMPACT_ATOMS: atom_id res chain seq x y z
N VAL A 1 -15.51 2.54 18.48
CA VAL A 1 -14.34 2.23 17.61
C VAL A 1 -13.70 3.46 17.01
N GLY A 2 -14.44 4.49 16.58
CA GLY A 2 -13.87 5.66 15.89
C GLY A 2 -12.78 6.46 16.62
N SER A 3 -12.72 6.40 17.96
CA SER A 3 -11.73 7.14 18.76
C SER A 3 -10.31 6.58 18.71
N VAL A 4 -10.10 5.38 18.16
CA VAL A 4 -8.79 4.73 18.05
C VAL A 4 -8.39 4.42 16.59
N ILE A 5 -9.19 4.87 15.62
CA ILE A 5 -8.97 4.62 14.20
C ILE A 5 -8.28 5.85 13.58
N SER A 6 -7.24 5.61 12.79
CA SER A 6 -6.62 6.62 11.95
C SER A 6 -7.09 6.48 10.50
N PRO A 7 -7.15 7.57 9.71
CA PRO A 7 -7.41 7.47 8.29
C PRO A 7 -6.42 6.54 7.59
N ALA A 8 -6.89 5.70 6.68
CA ALA A 8 -6.03 4.84 5.90
C ALA A 8 -5.33 5.64 4.78
N ALA A 9 -4.06 5.34 4.55
CA ALA A 9 -3.39 5.78 3.33
C ALA A 9 -4.05 5.10 2.12
N THR A 10 -4.24 5.86 1.03
CA THR A 10 -4.86 5.36 -0.19
C THR A 10 -4.02 5.65 -1.42
N ALA A 11 -4.10 4.79 -2.43
CA ALA A 11 -3.50 5.01 -3.75
C ALA A 11 -4.41 4.46 -4.86
N ALA A 12 -4.30 5.01 -6.07
CA ALA A 12 -5.00 4.49 -7.23
C ALA A 12 -4.35 3.20 -7.75
N ALA A 13 -5.12 2.31 -8.38
CA ALA A 13 -4.60 1.05 -8.93
C ALA A 13 -3.49 1.22 -9.99
N GLY A 14 -3.50 2.34 -10.72
CA GLY A 14 -2.47 2.67 -11.71
C GLY A 14 -1.19 3.26 -11.11
N PHE A 15 -1.13 3.50 -9.80
CA PHE A 15 0.05 4.06 -9.15
C PHE A 15 1.18 3.03 -9.07
N ALA A 16 2.42 3.45 -9.36
CA ALA A 16 3.56 2.55 -9.32
C ALA A 16 3.77 1.99 -7.90
N ALA A 17 3.77 0.66 -7.76
CA ALA A 17 3.84 -0.01 -6.46
C ALA A 17 5.07 0.41 -5.63
N MET A 18 6.24 0.56 -6.25
CA MET A 18 7.46 1.02 -5.55
C MET A 18 7.37 2.48 -5.08
N GLY A 19 6.49 3.28 -5.66
CA GLY A 19 6.21 4.64 -5.18
C GLY A 19 5.51 4.67 -3.82
N LEU A 20 5.01 3.54 -3.32
CA LEU A 20 4.38 3.42 -2.01
C LEU A 20 5.39 3.33 -0.87
N LEU A 21 6.68 3.11 -1.17
CA LEU A 21 7.74 2.95 -0.16
C LEU A 21 7.73 4.04 0.91
N PRO A 22 7.69 5.36 0.60
CA PRO A 22 7.75 6.39 1.63
C PRO A 22 6.62 6.28 2.66
N VAL A 23 5.41 5.98 2.21
CA VAL A 23 4.24 5.77 3.09
C VAL A 23 4.42 4.49 3.88
N LEU A 24 4.81 3.40 3.22
CA LEU A 24 4.95 2.10 3.86
C LEU A 24 6.16 2.04 4.81
N THR A 25 7.08 3.00 4.81
CA THR A 25 8.27 3.03 5.68
C THR A 25 8.32 4.23 6.63
N ASP A 26 7.21 4.95 6.81
CA ASP A 26 7.13 6.13 7.68
C ASP A 26 7.09 5.78 9.19
N GLY A 27 7.05 4.49 9.53
CA GLY A 27 6.96 3.97 10.91
C GLY A 27 5.55 4.03 11.51
N ARG A 28 4.52 4.36 10.71
CA ARG A 28 3.12 4.48 11.12
C ARG A 28 2.17 3.68 10.23
N SER A 29 2.34 3.79 8.92
CA SER A 29 1.47 3.17 7.91
C SER A 29 2.14 1.92 7.36
N HIS A 30 1.53 0.76 7.62
CA HIS A 30 2.07 -0.53 7.16
C HIS A 30 1.29 -1.12 5.98
N ALA A 31 0.19 -0.47 5.58
CA ALA A 31 -0.65 -0.85 4.46
C ALA A 31 -1.18 0.40 3.75
N VAL A 32 -1.34 0.29 2.44
CA VAL A 32 -2.02 1.29 1.60
C VAL A 32 -3.23 0.62 0.96
N ILE A 33 -4.39 1.25 1.09
CA ILE A 33 -5.63 0.78 0.46
C ILE A 33 -5.64 1.22 -1.00
N ILE A 34 -5.81 0.26 -1.89
CA ILE A 34 -5.88 0.53 -3.33
C ILE A 34 -7.34 0.73 -3.72
N VAL A 35 -7.61 1.83 -4.42
CA VAL A 35 -8.96 2.23 -4.82
C VAL A 35 -9.07 2.47 -6.33
N ASP A 36 -10.29 2.36 -6.85
CA ASP A 36 -10.64 2.81 -8.20
C ASP A 36 -10.91 4.33 -8.24
N ASP A 37 -11.28 4.83 -9.42
CA ASP A 37 -11.58 6.25 -9.65
C ASP A 37 -12.80 6.74 -8.87
N ASP A 38 -13.74 5.83 -8.56
CA ASP A 38 -14.94 6.08 -7.75
C ASP A 38 -14.68 5.90 -6.24
N LYS A 39 -13.40 5.75 -5.83
CA LYS A 39 -12.97 5.50 -4.44
C LYS A 39 -13.50 4.19 -3.83
N ARG A 40 -13.87 3.21 -4.64
CA ARG A 40 -14.19 1.85 -4.16
C ARG A 40 -12.89 1.09 -3.90
N ILE A 41 -12.89 0.32 -2.82
CA ILE A 41 -11.73 -0.50 -2.43
C ILE A 41 -11.57 -1.65 -3.42
N LEU A 42 -10.39 -1.74 -4.01
CA LEU A 42 -9.97 -2.85 -4.87
C LEU A 42 -9.10 -3.86 -4.10
N GLY A 43 -8.37 -3.39 -3.09
CA GLY A 43 -7.49 -4.23 -2.27
C GLY A 43 -6.56 -3.41 -1.39
N LEU A 44 -5.46 -4.01 -0.96
CA LEU A 44 -4.40 -3.33 -0.21
C LEU A 44 -3.03 -3.85 -0.60
N ILE A 45 -2.02 -3.02 -0.42
CA ILE A 45 -0.60 -3.38 -0.55
C ILE A 45 0.09 -3.13 0.79
N THR A 46 0.91 -4.09 1.21
CA THR A 46 1.72 -4.00 2.44
C THR A 46 3.21 -3.92 2.12
N GLN A 47 4.02 -3.63 3.13
CA GLN A 47 5.48 -3.75 3.06
C GLN A 47 5.93 -5.15 2.60
N THR A 48 5.27 -6.21 3.09
CA THR A 48 5.63 -7.60 2.78
C THR A 48 5.41 -7.93 1.30
N ASP A 49 4.40 -7.33 0.68
CA ASP A 49 4.13 -7.52 -0.75
C ASP A 49 5.26 -6.93 -1.60
N LEU A 50 5.72 -5.72 -1.26
CA LEU A 50 6.84 -5.07 -1.96
C LEU A 50 8.15 -5.85 -1.78
N LEU A 51 8.40 -6.37 -0.57
CA LEU A 51 9.55 -7.24 -0.31
C LEU A 51 9.49 -8.50 -1.18
N ALA A 52 8.35 -9.18 -1.21
CA ALA A 52 8.16 -10.39 -2.00
C ALA A 52 8.25 -10.12 -3.51
N ALA A 53 7.74 -8.98 -3.99
CA ALA A 53 7.87 -8.56 -5.38
C ALA A 53 9.34 -8.32 -5.76
N THR A 54 10.10 -7.63 -4.91
CA THR A 54 11.52 -7.35 -5.12
C THR A 54 12.34 -8.64 -5.11
N ALA A 55 12.07 -9.55 -4.17
CA ALA A 55 12.75 -10.85 -4.11
C ALA A 55 12.54 -11.69 -5.39
N ARG A 56 11.34 -11.65 -5.97
CA ARG A 56 11.05 -12.31 -7.25
C ARG A 56 11.80 -11.67 -8.42
N LEU A 57 11.94 -10.35 -8.43
CA LEU A 57 12.73 -9.65 -9.46
C LEU A 57 14.23 -9.96 -9.37
N GLN A 58 14.76 -10.22 -8.18
CA GLN A 58 16.18 -10.60 -8.02
C GLN A 58 16.47 -12.06 -8.39
N ALA A 59 15.46 -12.92 -8.36
CA ALA A 59 15.60 -14.34 -8.69
C ALA A 59 15.40 -14.65 -10.18
N ALA A 60 15.00 -13.65 -10.98
CA ALA A 60 14.80 -13.73 -12.43
C ALA A 60 16.06 -13.28 -13.18
#